data_AF-G5N8E1-F1
#
_entry.id   AF-G5N8E1-F1
#
_cell.length_a   1.000
_cell.length_b   1.000
_cell.length_c   1.000
_cell.angle_alpha   90.00
_cell.angle_beta   90.00
_cell.angle_gamma   90.00
#
_symmetry.space_group_name_H-M   'P 1'
#
loop_
_entity.id
_entity.type
_entity.pdbx_description
1 polymer ?
#
loop_
_entity_poly.entity_id
_entity_poly.type
_entity_poly.pdbx_seq_one_letter_code
_entity_poly.pdbx_strand_id
1 'polypeptide(L)' 'MGIRIYNDAGTPINLLPDRIKTGTGNARGWYGYKDLTTRVSSGSVETYSGDFTASLEAIGGQTVTAGSVNAQLQAVVSFQ' A
#
# COMPACT_ATOMS: atom_id res chain seq x y z
N MET A 1 -12.45 -4.15 13.16
CA MET A 1 -12.23 -3.37 11.91
C MET A 1 -10.78 -3.53 11.49
N GLY A 2 -10.47 -3.31 10.22
CA GLY A 2 -9.11 -3.30 9.67
C GLY A 2 -8.92 -2.14 8.71
N ILE A 3 -7.67 -1.77 8.40
CA ILE A 3 -7.36 -0.74 7.41
C ILE A 3 -7.03 -1.42 6.09
N ARG A 4 -7.78 -1.09 5.05
CA ARG A 4 -7.50 -1.46 3.67
C ARG A 4 -6.78 -0.31 2.97
N ILE A 5 -5.73 -0.62 2.23
CA ILE A 5 -5.04 0.34 1.37
C ILE A 5 -5.41 0.04 -0.09
N TYR A 6 -5.72 1.10 -0.82
CA TYR A 6 -6.01 1.09 -2.25
C TYR A 6 -5.00 1.94 -3.00
N ASN A 7 -4.66 1.55 -4.23
CA ASN A 7 -3.93 2.42 -5.15
C ASN A 7 -4.84 3.52 -5.73
N ASP A 8 -4.26 4.39 -6.56
CA ASP A 8 -4.93 5.50 -7.25
C ASP A 8 -6.14 5.06 -8.10
N ALA A 9 -6.09 3.84 -8.67
CA ALA A 9 -7.17 3.23 -9.43
C ALA A 9 -8.29 2.61 -8.54
N GLY A 10 -8.20 2.74 -7.21
CA GLY A 10 -9.17 2.14 -6.28
C GLY A 10 -9.06 0.62 -6.17
N THR A 11 -7.94 0.03 -6.57
CA THR A 11 -7.65 -1.40 -6.44
C THR A 11 -6.96 -1.68 -5.11
N PRO A 12 -7.43 -2.65 -4.31
CA PRO A 12 -6.81 -2.98 -3.03
C PRO A 12 -5.40 -3.56 -3.26
N ILE A 13 -4.42 -3.09 -2.48
CA ILE A 13 -3.05 -3.60 -2.53
C ILE A 13 -2.79 -4.60 -1.40
N ASN A 14 -1.95 -5.59 -1.67
CA ASN A 14 -1.44 -6.50 -0.67
C ASN A 14 -0.30 -5.81 0.08
N LEU A 15 -0.31 -5.89 1.40
CA LEU A 15 0.77 -5.37 2.23
C LEU A 15 1.87 -6.43 2.39
N LEU A 16 3.11 -5.99 2.60
CA LEU A 16 4.21 -6.88 2.97
C LEU A 16 3.85 -7.58 4.29
N PRO A 17 3.72 -8.92 4.30
CA PRO A 17 3.26 -9.64 5.49
C PRO A 17 4.33 -9.71 6.59
N ASP A 18 5.60 -9.55 6.23
CA ASP A 18 6.75 -9.60 7.13
C ASP A 18 7.95 -8.89 6.49
N ARG A 19 8.82 -8.28 7.31
CA ARG A 19 10.10 -7.71 6.90
C ARG A 19 11.19 -8.78 6.68
N ILE A 20 11.08 -9.94 7.32
CA ILE A 20 12.14 -10.99 7.32
C ILE A 20 11.92 -12.02 6.21
N LYS A 21 10.67 -12.46 5.99
CA LYS A 21 10.32 -13.39 4.90
C LYS A 21 9.65 -12.67 3.74
N THR A 22 10.47 -12.05 2.90
CA THR A 22 10.02 -11.41 1.67
C THR A 22 9.85 -12.46 0.57
N GLY A 23 8.60 -12.76 0.21
CA GLY A 23 8.33 -13.41 -1.08
C GLY A 23 8.45 -12.39 -2.22
N THR A 24 8.15 -12.78 -3.46
CA THR A 24 8.24 -11.89 -4.63
C THR A 24 6.87 -11.56 -5.24
N GLY A 25 6.80 -10.42 -5.93
CA GLY A 25 5.64 -9.97 -6.71
C GLY A 25 4.45 -9.43 -5.89
N ASN A 26 3.41 -9.01 -6.63
CA ASN A 26 2.25 -8.29 -6.09
C ASN A 26 1.47 -9.10 -5.03
N ALA A 27 1.45 -10.43 -5.15
CA ALA A 27 0.82 -11.33 -4.17
C ALA A 27 1.50 -11.28 -2.79
N ARG A 28 2.74 -10.78 -2.74
CA ARG A 28 3.55 -10.66 -1.52
C ARG A 28 3.76 -9.21 -1.09
N GLY A 29 3.11 -8.26 -1.76
CA GLY A 29 3.20 -6.83 -1.44
C GLY A 29 4.39 -6.10 -2.08
N TRP A 30 5.06 -6.72 -3.05
CA TRP A 30 6.06 -6.05 -3.88
C TRP A 30 5.44 -5.65 -5.20
N TYR A 31 5.48 -4.37 -5.51
CA TYR A 31 4.96 -3.81 -6.75
C TYR A 31 6.09 -3.10 -7.48
N GLY A 32 6.07 -3.12 -8.81
CA GLY A 32 6.93 -2.26 -9.58
C GLY A 32 6.66 -0.80 -9.18
N TYR A 33 7.72 -0.01 -8.98
CA TYR A 33 7.55 1.38 -8.55
C TYR A 33 6.65 2.16 -9.54
N LYS A 34 6.79 1.88 -10.84
CA LYS A 34 5.98 2.45 -11.93
C LYS A 34 4.57 1.87 -12.03
N ASP A 35 4.26 0.78 -11.34
CA ASP A 35 2.90 0.20 -11.31
C ASP A 35 1.99 0.92 -10.32
N LEU A 36 2.58 1.59 -9.31
CA LEU A 36 1.87 2.33 -8.27
C LEU A 36 2.08 3.84 -8.36
N THR A 37 2.92 4.30 -9.28
CA THR A 37 3.23 5.71 -9.44
C THR A 37 3.27 6.10 -10.90
N THR A 38 2.88 7.33 -11.19
CA THR A 38 2.95 7.94 -12.51
C THR A 38 4.11 8.93 -12.56
N ARG A 39 4.83 8.98 -13.69
CA ARG A 39 5.88 9.98 -13.90
C ARG A 39 5.25 11.36 -14.06
N VAL A 40 5.60 12.28 -13.17
CA VAL A 40 5.08 13.66 -13.16
C VAL A 40 6.11 14.69 -13.65
N SER A 41 7.39 14.32 -13.73
CA SER A 41 8.46 15.16 -14.31
C SER A 41 9.57 14.31 -14.93
N SER A 42 10.20 14.82 -15.99
CA SER A 42 11.31 14.18 -16.70
C SER A 42 12.44 15.18 -17.00
N GLY A 43 13.68 14.75 -16.81
CA GLY A 43 14.89 15.57 -17.01
C GLY A 43 16.14 14.82 -16.52
N SER A 44 17.05 15.51 -15.83
CA SER A 44 18.19 14.87 -15.14
C SER A 44 17.77 14.01 -13.95
N VAL A 45 16.57 14.26 -13.41
CA VAL A 45 15.91 13.46 -12.37
C VAL A 45 14.50 13.15 -12.85
N GLU A 46 14.10 11.89 -12.76
CA GLU A 46 12.70 11.51 -12.96
C GLU A 46 11.94 11.63 -11.63
N THR A 47 10.79 12.28 -11.66
CA THR A 47 9.89 12.35 -10.49
C THR A 47 8.65 11.51 -10.77
N TYR A 48 8.33 10.64 -9.82
CA TYR A 48 7.13 9.83 -9.83
C TYR A 48 6.28 10.18 -8.62
N SER A 49 4.96 10.14 -8.79
CA SER A 49 3.98 10.39 -7.75
C SER A 49 2.84 9.39 -7.87
N GLY A 50 2.28 8.98 -6.75
CA GLY A 50 1.14 8.08 -6.68
C GLY A 50 0.42 8.28 -5.36
N ASP A 51 -0.90 8.15 -5.40
CA ASP A 51 -1.76 8.33 -4.24
C ASP A 51 -2.21 6.98 -3.70
N PHE A 52 -2.40 6.93 -2.37
CA PHE A 52 -2.99 5.80 -1.69
C PHE A 52 -4.20 6.24 -0.91
N THR A 53 -5.26 5.43 -0.95
CA THR A 53 -6.43 5.62 -0.09
C THR A 53 -6.42 4.60 1.02
N ALA A 54 -6.50 5.07 2.27
CA ALA A 54 -6.69 4.22 3.44
C ALA A 54 -8.17 4.24 3.86
N SER A 55 -8.77 3.06 3.96
CA SER A 55 -10.18 2.86 4.34
C SER A 55 -10.27 2.01 5.60
N LEU A 56 -11.09 2.42 6.56
CA LEU A 56 -11.39 1.64 7.76
C LEU A 56 -12.62 0.76 7.50
N GLU A 57 -12.42 -0.55 7.49
CA GLU A 57 -13.42 -1.53 7.05
C GLU A 57 -13.79 -2.51 8.16
N ALA A 58 -15.05 -2.93 8.15
CA ALA A 58 -15.48 -4.06 8.97
C ALA A 58 -14.82 -5.36 8.48
N ILE A 59 -14.34 -6.18 9.40
CA ILE A 59 -13.83 -7.52 9.08
C ILE A 59 -15.02 -8.47 9.21
N GLY A 60 -15.34 -9.21 8.14
CA GLY A 60 -16.44 -10.16 8.13
C GLY A 60 -16.35 -11.14 9.31
N GLY A 61 -17.47 -11.33 10.01
CA GLY A 61 -17.53 -12.19 11.20
C GLY A 61 -17.02 -11.55 12.50
N GLN A 62 -16.58 -10.29 12.47
CA GLN A 62 -16.24 -9.55 13.70
C GLN A 62 -17.25 -8.44 14.00
N THR A 63 -17.64 -8.34 15.27
CA THR A 63 -18.46 -7.22 15.77
C THR A 63 -17.63 -5.93 15.76
N VAL A 64 -18.22 -4.85 15.23
CA VAL A 64 -17.60 -3.52 15.25
C VAL A 64 -17.92 -2.83 16.57
N THR A 65 -16.89 -2.42 17.29
CA THR A 65 -17.00 -1.63 18.53
C THR A 65 -16.47 -0.23 18.28
N ALA A 66 -17.22 0.78 18.72
CA ALA A 66 -16.80 2.18 18.62
C ALA A 66 -15.57 2.45 19.50
N GLY A 67 -14.68 3.31 19.01
CA GLY A 67 -13.46 3.70 19.71
C GLY A 67 -12.46 4.36 18.76
N SER A 68 -11.30 4.73 19.30
CA SER A 68 -10.20 5.30 18.52
C SER A 68 -9.42 4.21 17.77
N VAL A 69 -9.02 4.51 16.54
CA VAL A 69 -8.14 3.66 15.73
C VAL A 69 -6.82 4.38 15.53
N ASN A 70 -5.71 3.71 15.87
CA ASN A 70 -4.36 4.16 15.60
C ASN A 70 -3.67 3.14 14.71
N ALA A 71 -3.01 3.60 13.66
CA ALA A 71 -2.27 2.73 12.76
C ALA A 71 -1.07 3.45 12.15
N GLN A 72 -0.07 2.67 11.75
CA GLN A 72 1.12 3.16 11.07
C GLN A 72 1.35 2.29 9.83
N LEU A 73 1.58 2.96 8.70
CA LEU A 73 2.04 2.34 7.46
C LEU A 73 3.50 2.73 7.23
N GLN A 74 4.31 1.78 6.81
CA GLN A 74 5.68 2.05 6.36
C GLN A 74 5.82 1.60 4.90
N ALA A 75 6.28 2.51 4.05
CA ALA A 75 6.67 2.20 2.69
C ALA A 75 8.15 1.75 2.66
N VAL A 76 8.42 0.67 1.94
CA VAL A 76 9.78 0.17 1.67
C VAL A 76 10.01 0.23 0.17
N VAL A 77 11.08 0.92 -0.23
CA VAL A 77 11.49 1.02 -1.63
C VAL A 77 12.85 0.35 -1.76
N SER A 78 12.98 -0.55 -2.73
CA SER A 78 14.23 -1.23 -3.05
C SER A 78 14.56 -0.96 -4.51
N PHE A 79 15.78 -0.50 -4.77
CA PHE A 79 16.32 -0.34 -6.11
C PHE A 79 17.29 -1.49 -6.37
N GLN A 80 17.18 -2.12 -7.55
CA GLN A 80 18.13 -3.11 -8.04
C GLN A 80 19.17 -2.45 -8.94
#